data_AF-A0A661HDQ8-F1
#
_entry.id   AF-A0A661HDQ8-F1
#
_cell.length_a   1.000
_cell.length_b   1.000
_cell.length_c   1.000
_cell.angle_alpha   90.00
_cell.angle_beta   90.00
_cell.angle_gamma   90.00
#
_symmetry.space_group_name_H-M   'P 1'
#
loop_
_entity.id
_entity.type
_entity.pdbx_description
1 polymer ?
#
loop_
_entity_poly.entity_id
_entity_poly.type
_entity_poly.pdbx_seq_one_letter_code
_entity_poly.pdbx_strand_id
1 'polypeptide(L)'
;MQDQIKELERIRDYGLRVIFGNWTVLKNHQFPGIDGNKKGLQKNSDGSIDVYVGPKAPAGKESNWIQSAPGKGWNTLLRLYGPLEPWFDKA
;
A
#
# COMPACT_ATOMS: atom_id res chain seq x y z
N MET A 1 -21.49 7.78 9.10
CA MET A 1 -20.87 6.50 8.70
C MET A 1 -20.62 6.62 7.21
N GLN A 2 -19.44 7.09 6.85
CA GLN A 2 -19.04 7.40 5.48
C GLN A 2 -17.73 6.65 5.27
N ASP A 3 -17.76 5.69 4.36
CA ASP A 3 -16.61 4.90 3.91
C ASP A 3 -15.58 5.86 3.30
N GLN A 4 -14.55 6.21 4.07
CA GLN A 4 -13.43 6.99 3.55
C GLN A 4 -12.44 6.05 2.86
N ILE A 5 -12.78 5.66 1.64
CA ILE A 5 -11.78 5.26 0.65
C ILE A 5 -11.08 6.56 0.23
N LYS A 6 -9.83 6.74 0.67
CA LYS A 6 -9.02 7.90 0.29
C LYS A 6 -7.69 7.48 -0.35
N GLU A 7 -7.51 8.06 -1.52
CA GLU A 7 -6.33 8.26 -2.37
C GLU A 7 -5.74 7.09 -3.20
N LEU A 8 -5.85 7.29 -4.52
CA LEU A 8 -5.23 6.57 -5.62
C LEU A 8 -3.82 7.14 -5.85
N GLU A 9 -2.78 6.47 -5.36
CA GLU A 9 -1.41 6.79 -5.78
C GLU A 9 -1.02 5.98 -7.03
N ARG A 10 -0.88 6.68 -8.15
CA ARG A 10 -0.44 6.11 -9.43
C ARG A 10 1.08 6.00 -9.44
N ILE A 11 1.62 4.78 -9.31
CA ILE A 11 3.06 4.55 -9.23
C ILE A 11 3.53 3.71 -10.42
N ARG A 12 4.42 4.27 -11.25
CA ARG A 12 5.08 3.61 -12.40
C ARG A 12 6.49 3.14 -12.01
N ASP A 13 6.73 1.84 -12.20
CA ASP A 13 8.01 1.14 -12.43
C ASP A 13 9.29 1.56 -11.69
N TYR A 14 9.24 1.82 -10.38
CA TYR A 14 10.42 1.74 -9.52
C TYR A 14 10.13 0.86 -8.33
N GLY A 15 11.14 0.13 -7.84
CA GLY A 15 11.05 -0.77 -6.70
C GLY A 15 10.32 -0.08 -5.55
N LEU A 16 9.04 -0.39 -5.42
CA LEU A 16 8.13 0.29 -4.53
C LEU A 16 8.00 -0.54 -3.27
N ARG A 17 8.28 0.04 -2.11
CA ARG A 17 7.88 -0.54 -0.84
C ARG A 17 7.00 0.45 -0.09
N VAL A 18 5.71 0.17 -0.06
CA VAL A 18 4.78 0.88 0.81
C VAL A 18 4.82 0.20 2.17
N ILE A 19 5.46 0.84 3.14
CA ILE A 19 5.52 0.38 4.53
C ILE A 19 4.50 1.22 5.30
N PHE A 20 3.55 0.61 6.00
CA PHE A 20 2.63 1.40 6.81
C PHE A 20 3.24 1.64 8.19
N GLY A 21 3.37 2.92 8.56
CA GLY A 21 3.90 3.34 9.85
C GLY A 21 2.81 3.25 10.90
N ASN A 22 2.97 2.30 11.81
CA ASN A 22 2.67 2.35 13.24
C ASN A 22 3.04 0.95 13.76
N TRP A 23 3.81 0.84 14.84
CA TRP A 23 4.18 -0.44 15.47
C TRP A 23 2.97 -1.27 15.93
N THR A 24 1.76 -0.70 15.84
CA THR A 24 0.49 -1.32 16.18
C THR A 24 -0.22 -2.04 15.02
N VAL A 25 0.41 -2.20 13.84
CA VAL A 25 -0.10 -3.15 12.83
C VAL A 25 -0.03 -4.56 13.41
N LEU A 26 -1.16 -5.26 13.37
CA LEU A 26 -1.47 -6.43 14.20
C LEU A 26 -0.45 -7.57 14.04
N LYS A 27 -0.18 -8.22 15.19
CA LYS A 27 0.84 -9.24 15.50
C LYS A 27 0.91 -10.50 14.61
N ASN A 28 0.13 -10.60 13.53
CA ASN A 28 -0.05 -11.84 12.74
C ASN A 28 0.51 -11.79 11.31
N HIS A 29 1.02 -10.65 10.84
CA HIS A 29 1.79 -10.58 9.60
C HIS A 29 3.22 -10.19 9.90
N GLN A 30 4.17 -11.00 9.42
CA GLN A 30 5.61 -10.82 9.65
C GLN A 30 6.12 -9.47 9.09
N PHE A 31 5.40 -8.84 8.15
CA PHE A 31 5.68 -7.51 7.62
C PHE A 31 4.41 -6.69 7.35
N PRO A 32 4.25 -5.49 7.94
CA PRO A 32 3.11 -4.60 7.71
C PRO A 32 3.34 -3.70 6.48
N GLY A 33 3.45 -4.31 5.29
CA GLY A 33 3.68 -3.55 4.06
C GLY A 33 3.48 -4.37 2.80
N ILE A 34 3.38 -3.66 1.68
CA ILE A 34 3.39 -4.23 0.33
C ILE A 34 4.65 -3.75 -0.38
N ASP A 35 5.34 -4.70 -0.99
CA ASP A 35 6.55 -4.47 -1.77
C ASP A 35 6.30 -4.92 -3.21
N GLY A 36 6.86 -4.21 -4.19
CA GLY A 36 6.69 -4.49 -5.61
C GLY A 36 7.22 -5.87 -6.03
N ASN A 37 8.08 -6.50 -5.24
CA ASN A 37 8.58 -7.87 -5.48
C ASN A 37 7.66 -8.95 -4.88
N LYS A 38 6.58 -8.58 -4.19
CA LYS A 38 5.61 -9.55 -3.64
C LYS A 38 4.93 -10.30 -4.79
N LYS A 39 5.04 -11.63 -4.77
CA LYS A 39 4.38 -12.51 -5.75
C LYS A 39 2.85 -12.40 -5.61
N GLY A 40 2.15 -12.42 -6.75
CA GLY A 40 0.69 -12.45 -6.80
C GLY A 40 0.00 -11.09 -6.61
N LEU A 41 0.74 -9.98 -6.64
CA LEU A 41 0.15 -8.64 -6.69
C LEU A 41 -0.69 -8.48 -7.96
N GLN A 42 -1.92 -8.02 -7.77
CA GLN A 42 -2.81 -7.67 -8.86
C GLN A 42 -2.43 -6.29 -9.38
N LYS A 43 -2.08 -6.22 -10.66
CA LYS A 43 -1.81 -4.98 -11.37
C LYS A 43 -3.04 -4.56 -12.16
N ASN A 44 -3.25 -3.25 -12.24
CA ASN A 44 -4.22 -2.63 -13.12
C ASN A 44 -3.72 -2.69 -14.58
N SER A 45 -4.61 -2.40 -15.54
CA SER A 45 -4.28 -2.44 -16.98
C SER A 45 -3.18 -1.46 -17.39
N ASP A 46 -2.98 -0.38 -16.61
CA ASP A 46 -1.94 0.63 -16.83
C ASP A 46 -0.61 0.32 -16.09
N GLY A 47 -0.53 -0.85 -15.43
CA GLY A 47 0.63 -1.28 -14.66
C GLY A 47 0.66 -0.79 -13.21
N SER A 48 -0.28 0.07 -12.79
CA SER A 48 -0.40 0.50 -11.39
C SER A 48 -0.91 -0.61 -10.46
N ILE A 49 -0.80 -0.40 -9.15
CA ILE A 49 -1.24 -1.35 -8.13
C ILE A 49 -2.05 -0.59 -7.10
N ASP A 50 -3.28 -1.04 -6.86
CA ASP A 50 -4.09 -0.54 -5.75
C ASP A 50 -3.70 -1.25 -4.46
N VAL A 51 -3.52 -0.50 -3.37
CA VAL A 51 -3.27 -1.05 -2.03
C VAL A 51 -4.49 -0.80 -1.15
N TYR A 52 -5.02 -1.87 -0.55
CA TYR A 52 -6.20 -1.79 0.31
C TYR A 52 -5.76 -1.86 1.77
N VAL A 53 -6.28 -0.96 2.62
CA VAL A 53 -6.00 -0.95 4.06
C VAL A 53 -7.31 -1.06 4.83
N GLY A 54 -7.43 -2.04 5.71
CA GLY A 54 -8.67 -2.26 6.46
C GLY A 54 -8.62 -3.46 7.40
N PRO A 55 -9.60 -3.63 8.30
CA PRO A 55 -9.61 -4.75 9.24
C PRO A 55 -9.90 -6.11 8.57
N LYS A 56 -10.47 -6.09 7.36
CA LYS A 56 -10.75 -7.26 6.52
C LYS A 56 -10.35 -6.97 5.08
N ALA A 57 -9.91 -8.01 4.37
CA ALA A 57 -9.63 -7.92 2.94
C ALA A 57 -10.92 -7.69 2.16
N PRO A 58 -10.94 -6.80 1.16
CA PRO A 58 -11.97 -6.80 0.14
C PRO A 58 -11.92 -8.12 -0.65
N ALA A 59 -13.08 -8.62 -1.05
CA ALA A 59 -13.18 -9.89 -1.77
C ALA A 59 -12.37 -9.86 -3.07
N GLY A 60 -11.49 -10.85 -3.24
CA GLY A 60 -10.65 -10.97 -4.41
C GLY A 60 -9.50 -9.97 -4.47
N LYS A 61 -9.19 -9.25 -3.39
CA LYS A 61 -8.08 -8.27 -3.29
C LYS A 61 -7.09 -8.62 -2.17
N GLU A 62 -7.11 -9.87 -1.71
CA GLU A 62 -6.33 -10.37 -0.57
C GLU A 62 -4.82 -10.19 -0.78
N SER A 63 -4.33 -10.30 -2.01
CA SER A 63 -2.91 -10.12 -2.34
C SER A 63 -2.44 -8.66 -2.21
N ASN A 64 -3.35 -7.71 -2.40
CA ASN A 64 -3.13 -6.26 -2.40
C ASN A 64 -3.57 -5.59 -1.08
N TRP A 65 -3.87 -6.38 -0.04
CA TRP A 65 -4.45 -5.86 1.21
C TRP A 65 -3.47 -5.90 2.39
N ILE A 66 -3.60 -4.91 3.27
CA ILE A 66 -2.90 -4.77 4.54
C ILE A 66 -3.92 -4.63 5.67
N GLN A 67 -3.78 -5.49 6.66
CA GLN A 67 -4.67 -5.50 7.81
C GLN A 67 -4.42 -4.30 8.73
N SER A 68 -5.47 -3.54 9.02
CA SER A 68 -5.48 -2.51 10.06
C SER A 68 -6.21 -2.98 11.33
N ALA A 69 -5.94 -2.33 12.46
CA ALA A 69 -6.65 -2.60 13.70
C ALA A 69 -7.97 -1.78 13.73
N PRO A 70 -9.14 -2.40 13.98
CA PRO A 70 -10.40 -1.69 14.12
C PRO A 70 -10.31 -0.57 15.17
N GLY A 71 -10.83 0.62 14.85
CA GLY A 71 -10.86 1.75 15.78
C GLY A 71 -9.52 2.41 16.08
N LYS A 72 -8.44 2.04 15.37
CA LYS A 72 -7.11 2.66 15.51
C LYS A 72 -6.71 3.40 14.23
N GLY A 73 -6.12 4.59 14.40
CA GLY A 73 -5.49 5.31 13.30
C GLY A 73 -4.21 4.64 12.81
N TRP A 74 -3.82 4.94 11.58
CA TRP A 74 -2.60 4.45 10.93
C TRP A 74 -2.01 5.55 10.04
N ASN A 75 -0.73 5.43 9.70
CA ASN A 75 -0.07 6.29 8.72
C ASN A 75 0.71 5.46 7.68
N THR A 76 1.06 6.09 6.56
CA THR A 76 1.82 5.44 5.48
C THR A 76 3.25 5.98 5.47
N LEU A 77 4.21 5.11 5.19
CA LEU A 77 5.57 5.44 4.77
C LEU A 77 5.78 4.88 3.36
N LEU A 78 5.78 5.77 2.38
CA LEU A 78 6.16 5.44 1.02
C LEU A 78 7.69 5.37 0.92
N ARG A 79 8.24 4.20 0.57
CA ARG A 79 9.66 4.04 0.28
C ARG A 79 9.86 3.72 -1.20
N LEU A 80 10.65 4.55 -1.86
CA LEU A 80 11.03 4.41 -3.25
C LEU A 80 12.51 4.06 -3.34
N TYR A 81 12.84 3.06 -4.15
CA TYR A 81 14.21 2.65 -4.42
C TYR A 81 14.61 3.09 -5.83
N GLY A 82 15.56 4.03 -5.90
CA GLY A 82 16.05 4.59 -7.17
C GLY A 82 15.00 5.37 -7.97
N PRO A 83 14.26 6.34 -7.36
CA PRO A 83 13.34 7.17 -8.14
C PRO A 83 14.11 8.02 -9.17
N LEU A 84 13.53 8.19 -10.37
CA LEU A 84 14.10 9.08 -11.39
C LEU A 84 13.82 10.56 -11.09
N GLU A 85 14.55 11.44 -11.77
CA GLU A 85 14.40 12.90 -11.71
C GLU A 85 12.94 13.41 -11.78
N PRO A 86 12.04 12.87 -12.65
CA PRO A 86 10.64 13.31 -12.67
C PRO A 86 9.86 13.07 -11.38
N TRP A 87 10.38 12.22 -10.47
CA TRP A 87 9.80 12.06 -9.14
C TRP A 87 10.04 13.27 -8.24
N PHE A 88 11.18 13.94 -8.39
CA PHE A 88 11.60 15.09 -7.57
C PHE A 88 11.09 16.42 -8.13
N ASP A 89 10.90 16.50 -9.45
CA ASP A 89 10.40 17.67 -10.15
C ASP A 89 8.88 17.84 -10.01
N LYS A 90 8.42 17.93 -8.76
CA LYS A 90 7.03 18.20 -8.39
C LYS A 90 6.96 19.57 -7.72
N ALA A 91 6.92 20.62 -8.55
CA ALA A 91 6.63 22.00 -8.14
C ALA A 91 5.14 22.31 -8.24
#